data_AF-A0A850C8P2-F1
#
_entry.id   AF-A0A850C8P2-F1
#
_cell.length_a   1.000
_cell.length_b   1.000
_cell.length_c   1.000
_cell.angle_alpha   90.00
_cell.angle_beta   90.00
_cell.angle_gamma   90.00
#
_symmetry.space_group_name_H-M   'P 1'
#
loop_
_entity.id
_entity.type
_entity.pdbx_description
1 polymer ?
#
loop_
_entity_poly.entity_id
_entity_poly.type
_entity_poly.pdbx_seq_one_letter_code
_entity_poly.pdbx_strand_id
1 'polypeptide(L)' 'MFDVLLPPPPRDSGWESDDLDMYDLPEHVELIYGALELMMSPQRTWHHLIIRRLANALEEVAEPQWQV' A
#
# COMPACT_ATOMS: atom_id res chain seq x y z
N MET A 1 -0.83 18.13 3.55
CA MET A 1 0.54 17.63 3.76
C MET A 1 0.56 17.14 5.19
N PHE A 2 0.54 15.83 5.40
CA PHE A 2 0.57 15.27 6.74
C PHE A 2 2.02 15.33 7.22
N ASP A 3 2.26 15.93 8.38
CA ASP A 3 3.55 15.87 9.06
C ASP A 3 3.67 14.50 9.74
N VAL A 4 3.79 13.44 8.95
CA VAL A 4 4.22 12.13 9.47
C VAL A 4 5.73 12.18 9.58
N LEU A 5 6.24 12.33 10.81
CA LEU A 5 7.66 12.11 11.09
C LEU A 5 7.93 10.61 11.08
N LEU A 6 8.19 10.05 9.90
CA LEU A 6 8.71 8.69 9.77
C LEU A 6 10.10 8.63 10.43
N PRO A 7 10.44 7.53 11.13
CA PRO A 7 11.80 7.33 11.61
C PRO A 7 12.77 7.24 10.42
N PRO A 8 14.07 7.51 10.61
CA PRO A 8 15.05 7.27 9.56
C PRO A 8 15.09 5.76 9.21
N PRO A 9 15.46 5.40 7.97
CA PRO A 9 15.62 4.00 7.60
C PRO A 9 16.61 3.30 8.54
N PRO A 10 16.37 2.02 8.89
CA PRO A 10 17.18 1.31 9.88
C PRO A 10 18.60 0.98 9.42
N ARG A 11 18.92 1.17 8.14
CA ARG A 11 20.16 0.74 7.50
C ARG A 11 20.48 1.58 6.25
N ASP A 12 21.74 1.53 5.78
CA ASP A 12 22.24 2.32 4.64
C ASP A 12 21.57 1.97 3.30
N SER A 13 21.04 0.75 3.18
CA SER A 13 20.22 0.31 2.03
C SER A 13 18.85 0.99 1.96
N GLY A 14 18.42 1.67 3.03
CA GLY A 14 17.08 2.21 3.17
C GLY A 14 16.16 1.29 3.97
N TRP A 15 14.87 1.36 3.67
CA TRP A 15 13.84 0.47 4.19
C TRP A 15 13.82 -0.86 3.42
N GLU A 16 13.54 -1.96 4.11
CA GLU A 16 13.37 -3.29 3.51
C GLU A 16 11.97 -3.84 3.82
N SER A 17 11.54 -4.88 3.10
CA SER A 17 10.17 -5.41 3.22
C SER A 17 9.83 -5.83 4.65
N ASP A 18 10.78 -6.45 5.35
CA ASP A 18 10.59 -6.93 6.73
C ASP A 18 10.35 -5.77 7.71
N ASP A 19 10.82 -4.57 7.39
CA ASP A 19 10.63 -3.40 8.24
C ASP A 19 9.17 -2.90 8.20
N LEU A 20 8.39 -3.23 7.15
CA LEU A 20 6.99 -2.78 7.03
C LEU A 20 6.10 -3.33 8.15
N ASP A 21 6.40 -4.53 8.65
CA ASP A 21 5.66 -5.19 9.72
C ASP A 21 6.19 -4.86 11.12
N MET A 22 7.39 -4.25 11.21
CA MET A 22 8.08 -4.00 12.49
C MET A 22 7.80 -2.61 13.08
N TYR A 23 7.20 -1.71 12.31
CA TYR A 23 6.92 -0.33 12.70
C TYR A 23 5.43 -0.02 12.58
N ASP A 24 4.94 0.88 13.43
CA ASP A 24 3.56 1.42 13.37
C ASP A 24 3.47 2.46 12.24
N LEU A 25 3.55 1.98 11.00
CA LEU A 25 3.49 2.81 9.80
C LEU A 25 2.05 3.19 9.47
N PRO A 26 1.81 4.35 8.82
CA PRO A 26 0.49 4.70 8.33
C PRO A 26 -0.07 3.63 7.38
N GLU A 27 -1.40 3.47 7.38
CA GLU A 27 -2.10 2.66 6.38
C GLU A 27 -1.73 3.13 4.96
N HIS A 28 -1.57 2.18 4.03
CA HIS A 28 -1.24 2.43 2.63
C HIS A 28 0.12 3.10 2.39
N VAL A 29 1.16 2.67 3.12
CA VAL A 29 2.55 2.99 2.76
C VAL A 29 3.06 2.06 1.65
N GLU A 30 3.79 2.60 0.69
CA GLU A 30 4.49 1.82 -0.33
C GLU A 30 6.00 1.84 -0.07
N LEU A 31 6.67 0.70 -0.24
CA LEU A 31 8.14 0.62 -0.24
C LEU A 31 8.65 0.63 -1.69
N ILE A 32 9.36 1.70 -2.05
CA ILE A 32 9.88 1.88 -3.41
C ILE A 32 11.36 2.30 -3.32
N TYR A 33 12.26 1.46 -3.87
CA TYR A 33 13.70 1.71 -3.90
C TYR A 33 14.33 2.10 -2.55
N GLY A 34 13.88 1.48 -1.45
CA GLY A 34 14.40 1.76 -0.10
C GLY A 34 13.78 2.99 0.58
N ALA A 35 12.79 3.64 -0.04
CA ALA A 35 12.04 4.76 0.53
C ALA A 35 10.58 4.37 0.83
N LEU A 36 10.04 4.93 1.90
CA LEU A 36 8.61 4.85 2.20
C LEU A 36 7.87 6.00 1.50
N GLU A 37 6.96 5.64 0.61
CA GLU A 37 6.10 6.56 -0.11
C GLU A 37 4.71 6.58 0.55
N LEU A 38 4.38 7.71 1.18
CA LEU A 38 3.09 7.94 1.85
C LEU A 38 2.06 8.55 0.89
N MET A 39 2.02 8.07 -0.35
CA MET A 39 1.24 8.64 -1.45
C MET A 39 -0.26 8.36 -1.27
N MET A 40 -0.88 9.13 -0.38
CA MET A 40 -2.33 9.22 -0.24
C MET A 40 -2.87 10.16 -1.32
N SER A 41 -2.80 9.76 -2.58
CA SER A 41 -3.51 10.49 -3.63
C SER A 41 -5.00 10.44 -3.30
N PRO A 42 -5.73 11.57 -3.29
CA PRO A 42 -7.17 11.52 -3.13
C PRO A 42 -7.73 10.67 -4.27
N GLN A 43 -8.18 9.47 -3.92
CA GLN A 43 -8.74 8.54 -4.90
C GLN A 43 -10.06 9.14 -5.36
N ARG A 44 -10.03 9.74 -6.55
CA ARG A 44 -11.23 10.34 -7.15
C ARG A 44 -12.31 9.28 -7.24
N THR A 45 -13.58 9.67 -7.11
CA THR A 45 -14.72 8.74 -7.14
C THR A 45 -14.70 7.79 -8.35
N TRP A 46 -14.26 8.26 -9.51
CA TRP A 46 -14.13 7.43 -10.70
C TRP A 46 -13.11 6.28 -10.53
N HIS A 47 -11.97 6.53 -9.88
CA HIS A 47 -10.93 5.52 -9.63
C HIS A 47 -11.49 4.41 -8.74
N HIS A 48 -12.15 4.81 -7.64
CA HIS A 48 -12.75 3.86 -6.71
C HIS A 48 -13.86 3.01 -7.37
N LEU A 49 -14.67 3.62 -8.24
CA LEU A 49 -15.69 2.89 -9.01
C LEU A 49 -15.08 1.87 -9.98
N ILE A 50 -13.97 2.20 -10.64
CA ILE A 50 -13.29 1.28 -11.56
C ILE A 50 -12.66 0.12 -10.78
N ILE A 51 -11.88 0.40 -9.73
CA ILE A 51 -11.26 -0.63 -8.90
C ILE A 51 -12.31 -1.59 -8.34
N ARG A 52 -13.44 -1.07 -7.84
CA ARG A 52 -14.52 -1.93 -7.33
C ARG A 52 -15.14 -2.83 -8.41
N ARG A 53 -15.39 -2.30 -9.61
CA ARG A 53 -15.94 -3.10 -10.71
C ARG A 53 -14.95 -4.17 -11.17
N LEU A 54 -13.66 -3.84 -11.21
CA LEU A 54 -12.60 -4.77 -11.57
C LEU A 54 -12.45 -5.89 -10.55
N ALA A 55 -12.41 -5.54 -9.26
CA ALA A 55 -12.34 -6.53 -8.17
C ALA A 55 -13.50 -7.52 -8.25
N ASN A 56 -14.74 -7.04 -8.40
CA ASN A 56 -15.90 -7.93 -8.53
C ASN A 56 -15.80 -8.89 -9.73
N ALA A 57 -15.35 -8.40 -10.89
CA ALA A 57 -15.20 -9.23 -12.08
C ALA A 57 -14.08 -10.28 -11.93
N LEU A 58 -13.04 -9.96 -11.15
CA LEU A 58 -11.98 -10.92 -10.83
C LEU A 58 -12.46 -11.99 -9.86
N GLU A 59 -13.22 -11.63 -8.84
CA GLU A 59 -13.83 -12.59 -7.90
C GLU A 59 -14.78 -13.58 -8.61
N GLU A 60 -15.51 -13.13 -9.63
CA GLU A 60 -16.38 -14.01 -10.43
C GLU A 60 -15.60 -15.11 -11.20
N VAL A 61 -14.32 -14.89 -11.49
CA VAL A 61 -13.47 -15.83 -12.23
C VAL A 61 -12.35 -16.45 -11.39
N ALA A 62 -12.24 -16.04 -10.13
CA ALA A 62 -11.23 -16.55 -9.21
C ALA A 62 -11.48 -18.02 -8.90
N GLU A 63 -10.40 -18.76 -8.64
CA GLU A 63 -10.50 -20.14 -8.16
C GLU A 63 -11.15 -20.12 -6.77
N PRO A 64 -12.19 -20.94 -6.48
CA PRO A 64 -12.88 -20.93 -5.19
C PRO A 64 -11.99 -21.02 -3.92
N GLN A 65 -10.78 -21.56 -4.04
CA GLN A 65 -9.80 -21.66 -2.96
C GLN A 65 -8.98 -20.38 -2.74
N TRP A 66 -9.03 -19.42 -3.65
CA TRP A 66 -8.38 -18.12 -3.53
C TRP A 66 -9.35 -17.17 -2.84
N GLN A 67 -9.28 -17.10 -1.52
CA GLN A 67 -9.99 -16.13 -0.71
C GLN A 67 -8.98 -15.10 -0.18
N VAL A 68 -9.31 -13.82 -0.33
CA VAL A 68 -8.58 -12.69 0.23
C VAL A 68 -9.10 -12.39 1.63
#